data_AF-A0ABD6A4W4-F1
#
_entry.id   AF-A0ABD6A4W4-F1
#
_cell.length_a   1.000
_cell.length_b   1.000
_cell.length_c   1.000
_cell.angle_alpha   90.00
_cell.angle_beta   90.00
_cell.angle_gamma   90.00
#
_symmetry.space_group_name_H-M   'P 1'
#
loop_
_entity.id
_entity.type
_entity.pdbx_description
1 polymer ?
#
loop_
_entity_poly.entity_id
_entity_poly.type
_entity_poly.pdbx_seq_one_letter_code
_entity_poly.pdbx_strand_id
1 'polypeptide(L)'
;MSAVETRYCRSCGTELAPEAEVCTECGVNVRTVEVGTPTAYCRDCGEEIRTAAEICPHCGVRQRPAPAASTDLTGFVEENRAFVAAAASFLLPGLGQIVNGEVGKGIVVFGLFLLSAFSMLALVGFLAVPIVWAYGVYDAYTTGKRLEEEGRPLTLPQA
;
A
#
# COMPACT_ATOMS: atom_id res chain seq x y z
N MET A 1 49.67 27.95 -36.96
CA MET A 1 49.24 29.11 -36.15
C MET A 1 47.73 29.02 -36.08
N SER A 2 47.17 28.48 -35.00
CA SER A 2 45.72 28.28 -34.87
C SER A 2 45.08 29.58 -34.40
N ALA A 3 44.02 30.02 -35.10
CA ALA A 3 43.25 31.20 -34.75
C ALA A 3 42.57 30.98 -33.39
N VAL A 4 42.80 31.89 -32.45
CA VAL A 4 42.10 31.90 -31.15
C VAL A 4 40.75 32.55 -31.40
N GLU A 5 39.68 31.76 -31.30
CA GLU A 5 38.30 32.24 -31.43
C GLU A 5 37.94 33.09 -30.21
N THR A 6 37.63 34.37 -30.43
CA THR A 6 37.23 35.32 -29.39
C THR A 6 35.92 34.87 -28.74
N ARG A 7 35.93 34.63 -27.42
CA ARG A 7 34.76 34.22 -26.63
C ARG A 7 34.19 35.42 -25.87
N TYR A 8 32.85 35.51 -25.79
CA TYR A 8 32.14 36.57 -25.05
C TYR A 8 31.32 35.98 -23.89
N CYS A 9 31.12 36.78 -22.84
CA CYS A 9 30.34 36.40 -21.66
C CYS A 9 28.84 36.35 -21.99
N ARG A 10 28.18 35.21 -21.72
CA ARG A 10 26.73 35.04 -21.96
C ARG A 10 25.82 35.86 -21.03
N SER A 11 26.38 36.37 -19.93
CA SER A 11 25.62 37.15 -18.94
C SER A 11 25.66 38.66 -19.25
N CYS A 12 26.84 39.20 -19.57
CA CYS A 12 27.04 40.65 -19.76
C CYS A 12 27.58 41.06 -21.14
N GLY A 13 27.99 40.13 -21.99
CA GLY A 13 28.48 40.42 -23.34
C GLY A 13 29.95 40.83 -23.46
N THR A 14 30.69 41.00 -22.36
CA THR A 14 32.11 41.38 -22.40
C THR A 14 32.99 40.25 -22.97
N GLU A 15 34.07 40.63 -23.66
CA GLU A 15 35.12 39.71 -24.09
C GLU A 15 35.75 38.97 -22.91
N LEU A 16 36.00 37.67 -23.12
CA LEU A 16 36.63 36.80 -22.13
C LEU A 16 38.03 36.40 -22.60
N ALA A 17 38.97 36.40 -21.66
CA ALA A 17 40.26 35.77 -21.87
C ALA A 17 40.08 34.27 -22.20
N PRO A 18 40.96 33.66 -23.01
CA PRO A 18 40.82 32.28 -23.48
C PRO A 18 40.67 31.26 -22.33
N GLU A 19 41.31 31.54 -21.20
CA GLU A 19 41.34 30.71 -20.00
C GLU A 19 40.51 31.24 -18.82
N ALA A 20 39.70 32.29 -19.02
CA ALA A 20 38.89 32.88 -17.96
C ALA A 20 37.98 31.85 -17.28
N GLU A 21 38.02 31.78 -15.94
CA GLU A 21 37.14 30.92 -15.14
C GLU A 21 35.92 31.66 -14.59
N VAL A 22 36.10 32.95 -14.30
CA VAL A 22 35.08 33.85 -13.81
C VAL A 22 35.16 35.13 -14.62
N CYS A 23 34.01 35.61 -15.12
CA CYS A 23 33.94 36.90 -15.80
C CYS A 23 34.26 38.01 -14.80
N THR A 24 35.28 38.83 -15.08
CA THR A 24 35.71 39.91 -14.19
C THR A 24 34.74 41.08 -14.13
N GLU A 25 33.86 41.23 -15.12
CA GLU A 25 32.86 42.32 -15.15
C GLU A 25 31.57 41.98 -14.38
N CYS A 26 31.04 40.77 -14.52
CA CYS A 26 29.75 40.40 -13.91
C CYS A 26 29.83 39.27 -12.87
N GLY A 27 31.00 38.65 -12.68
CA GLY A 27 31.22 37.62 -11.67
C GLY A 27 30.65 36.23 -11.99
N VAL A 28 30.08 36.00 -13.18
CA VAL A 28 29.57 34.67 -13.55
C VAL A 28 30.72 33.70 -13.81
N ASN A 29 30.64 32.49 -13.27
CA ASN A 29 31.58 31.43 -13.59
C ASN A 29 31.35 30.95 -15.02
N VAL A 30 32.38 31.08 -15.86
CA VAL A 30 32.36 30.75 -17.29
C VAL A 30 33.01 29.39 -17.58
N ARG A 31 33.48 28.69 -16.54
CA ARG A 31 33.90 27.30 -16.63
C ARG A 31 32.69 26.38 -16.50
N THR A 32 32.67 25.39 -17.39
CA THR A 32 31.82 24.20 -17.39
C THR A 32 30.40 24.37 -17.95
N VAL A 33 30.33 24.17 -19.26
CA VAL A 33 29.33 23.25 -19.79
C VAL A 33 30.11 22.19 -20.55
N GLU A 34 30.13 20.96 -20.03
CA GLU A 34 30.68 19.82 -20.75
C GLU A 34 29.90 19.64 -22.05
N VAL A 35 30.61 19.80 -23.16
CA VAL A 35 30.08 19.56 -24.50
C VAL A 35 30.00 18.03 -24.66
N GLY A 36 28.80 17.47 -24.63
CA GLY A 36 28.57 16.02 -24.79
C GLY A 36 27.59 15.39 -23.80
N THR A 37 27.01 16.16 -22.87
CA THR A 37 25.95 15.64 -21.98
C THR A 37 24.65 15.43 -22.77
N PRO A 38 23.92 14.32 -22.58
CA PRO A 38 22.65 14.10 -23.27
C PRO A 38 21.67 15.24 -22.98
N THR A 39 21.14 15.82 -24.05
CA THR A 39 20.13 16.88 -24.02
C THR A 39 18.73 16.32 -24.30
N ALA A 40 17.72 17.02 -23.79
CA ALA A 40 16.32 16.73 -24.01
C ALA A 40 15.58 18.05 -24.22
N TYR A 41 14.37 18.01 -24.77
CA TYR A 41 13.54 19.20 -24.92
C TYR A 41 12.64 19.39 -23.70
N CYS A 42 12.49 20.64 -23.28
CA CYS A 42 11.56 21.02 -22.24
C CYS A 42 10.12 20.70 -22.67
N ARG A 43 9.36 20.00 -21.83
CA ARG A 43 7.98 19.55 -22.14
C ARG A 43 6.95 20.67 -22.24
N ASP A 44 7.31 21.89 -21.83
CA ASP A 44 6.42 23.05 -21.77
C ASP A 44 6.77 24.08 -22.85
N CYS A 45 7.97 24.68 -22.79
CA CYS A 45 8.41 25.68 -23.76
C CYS A 45 9.18 25.15 -24.99
N GLY A 46 9.56 23.87 -25.04
CA GLY A 46 10.27 23.29 -26.19
C GLY A 46 11.78 23.60 -26.29
N GLU A 47 12.35 24.34 -25.34
CA GLU A 47 13.79 24.67 -25.33
C GLU A 47 14.67 23.42 -25.12
N GLU A 48 15.85 23.38 -25.75
CA GLU A 48 16.84 22.34 -25.49
C GLU A 48 17.48 22.54 -24.12
N ILE A 49 17.35 21.53 -23.27
CA ILE A 49 17.85 21.52 -21.90
C ILE A 49 18.71 20.28 -21.66
N ARG A 50 19.52 20.32 -20.60
CA ARG A 50 20.21 19.11 -20.15
C ARG A 50 19.19 18.13 -19.60
N THR A 51 19.37 16.84 -19.88
CA THR A 51 18.56 15.77 -19.26
C THR A 51 18.60 15.78 -17.73
N ALA A 52 19.70 16.27 -17.14
CA ALA A 52 19.86 16.45 -15.70
C ALA A 52 19.18 17.71 -15.12
N ALA A 53 18.58 18.57 -15.95
CA ALA A 53 17.94 19.79 -15.48
C ALA A 53 16.67 19.48 -14.67
N GLU A 54 16.65 19.84 -13.38
CA GLU A 54 15.46 19.69 -12.55
C GLU A 54 14.40 20.75 -12.85
N ILE A 55 14.84 21.96 -13.19
CA ILE A 55 14.03 23.11 -13.55
C ILE A 55 14.54 23.61 -14.91
N CYS A 56 13.63 23.85 -15.84
CA CYS A 56 13.97 24.48 -17.12
C CYS A 56 14.47 25.92 -16.85
N PRO A 57 15.69 26.30 -17.27
CA PRO A 57 16.21 27.65 -17.05
C PRO A 57 15.53 28.71 -17.93
N HIS A 58 14.79 28.30 -18.98
CA HIS A 58 14.11 29.19 -19.89
C HIS A 58 12.68 29.56 -19.43
N CYS A 59 11.84 28.57 -19.10
CA CYS A 59 10.45 28.82 -18.67
C CYS A 59 10.17 28.57 -17.18
N GLY A 60 11.11 27.99 -16.42
CA GLY A 60 10.95 27.72 -14.99
C GLY A 60 10.13 26.49 -14.62
N VAL A 61 9.58 25.75 -15.60
CA VAL A 61 8.83 24.50 -15.32
C VAL A 61 9.76 23.36 -14.93
N ARG A 62 9.40 22.62 -13.87
CA ARG A 62 10.14 21.43 -13.41
C ARG A 62 10.06 20.30 -14.42
N GLN A 63 11.22 19.77 -14.79
CA GLN A 63 11.36 18.73 -15.82
C GLN A 63 11.56 17.35 -15.21
N ARG A 64 12.21 17.27 -14.04
CA ARG A 64 12.27 16.02 -13.28
C ARG A 64 10.98 15.89 -12.46
N PRO A 65 10.14 14.86 -12.70
CA PRO A 65 9.03 14.60 -11.79
C PRO A 65 9.61 14.41 -10.39
N ALA A 66 8.98 15.04 -9.38
CA ALA A 66 9.37 14.82 -8.00
C ALA A 66 9.34 13.31 -7.74
N PRO A 67 10.30 12.74 -7.00
CA PRO A 67 10.17 11.36 -6.54
C PRO A 67 8.80 11.29 -5.87
N ALA A 68 7.95 10.38 -6.35
CA ALA A 68 6.61 10.26 -5.81
C ALA A 68 6.75 10.10 -4.31
N ALA A 69 6.23 11.06 -3.55
CA ALA A 69 6.03 10.92 -2.11
C ALA A 69 4.88 9.93 -1.87
N SER A 70 4.93 8.78 -2.52
CA SER A 70 4.20 7.60 -2.13
C SER A 70 5.08 6.92 -1.10
N THR A 71 4.57 6.80 0.13
CA THR A 71 5.04 5.79 1.08
C THR A 71 5.31 4.52 0.28
N ASP A 72 6.56 4.06 0.24
CA ASP A 72 7.00 2.93 -0.59
C ASP A 72 6.48 1.61 0.01
N LEU A 73 5.15 1.49 0.02
CA LEU A 73 4.40 0.34 0.45
C LEU A 73 4.71 -0.85 -0.46
N THR A 74 4.93 -0.60 -1.74
CA THR A 74 5.29 -1.63 -2.71
C THR A 74 6.65 -2.21 -2.39
N GLY A 75 7.68 -1.36 -2.18
CA GLY A 75 9.01 -1.79 -1.76
C GLY A 75 8.98 -2.50 -0.40
N PHE A 76 8.21 -1.99 0.57
CA PHE A 76 8.03 -2.63 1.86
C PHE A 76 7.38 -4.02 1.74
N VAL A 77 6.34 -4.17 0.91
CA VAL A 77 5.64 -5.45 0.68
C VAL A 77 6.55 -6.45 -0.02
N GLU A 78 7.38 -6.00 -0.96
CA GLU A 78 8.36 -6.88 -1.63
C GLU A 78 9.42 -7.38 -0.65
N GLU A 79 10.02 -6.48 0.13
CA GLU A 79 11.04 -6.83 1.14
C GLU A 79 10.48 -7.75 2.22
N ASN A 80 9.22 -7.51 2.64
CA ASN A 80 8.59 -8.21 3.74
C ASN A 80 7.54 -9.24 3.29
N ARG A 81 7.63 -9.75 2.06
CA ARG A 81 6.59 -10.62 1.46
C ARG A 81 6.16 -11.78 2.35
N ALA A 82 7.10 -12.41 3.06
CA ALA A 82 6.84 -13.55 3.93
C ALA A 82 6.04 -13.14 5.17
N PHE A 83 6.40 -12.01 5.79
CA PHE A 83 5.68 -11.45 6.91
C PHE A 83 4.29 -10.97 6.50
N VAL A 84 4.18 -10.28 5.36
CA VAL A 84 2.90 -9.81 4.81
C VAL A 84 1.98 -10.99 4.50
N ALA A 85 2.49 -12.06 3.89
CA ALA A 85 1.71 -13.28 3.63
C ALA A 85 1.26 -13.96 4.94
N ALA A 86 2.11 -14.02 5.96
CA ALA A 86 1.74 -14.58 7.25
C ALA A 86 0.66 -13.73 7.95
N ALA A 87 0.83 -12.41 8.00
CA ALA A 87 -0.13 -11.47 8.56
C ALA A 87 -1.48 -11.54 7.81
N ALA A 88 -1.45 -11.60 6.47
CA ALA A 88 -2.64 -11.79 5.65
C ALA A 88 -3.36 -13.11 6.01
N SER A 89 -2.60 -14.20 6.22
CA SER A 89 -3.16 -15.50 6.62
C SER A 89 -3.73 -15.52 8.04
N PHE A 90 -3.17 -14.70 8.94
CA PHE A 90 -3.69 -14.53 10.29
C PHE A 90 -5.06 -13.85 10.29
N LEU A 91 -5.25 -12.83 9.44
CA LEU A 91 -6.53 -12.15 9.31
C LEU A 91 -7.58 -13.05 8.64
N LEU A 92 -7.21 -13.74 7.56
CA LEU A 92 -8.09 -14.62 6.82
C LEU A 92 -7.32 -15.88 6.36
N PRO A 93 -7.73 -17.08 6.80
CA PRO A 93 -7.11 -18.32 6.35
C PRO A 93 -7.09 -18.42 4.81
N GLY A 94 -5.91 -18.69 4.24
CA GLY A 94 -5.72 -18.81 2.78
C GLY A 94 -5.32 -17.50 2.08
N LEU A 95 -5.45 -16.33 2.72
CA LEU A 95 -5.13 -15.04 2.09
C LEU A 95 -3.63 -14.87 1.78
N GLY A 96 -2.74 -15.35 2.66
CA GLY A 96 -1.30 -15.28 2.39
C GLY A 96 -0.84 -16.16 1.23
N GLN A 97 -1.54 -17.26 0.96
CA GLN A 97 -1.27 -18.10 -0.21
C GLN A 97 -1.62 -17.34 -1.50
N ILE A 98 -2.66 -16.49 -1.46
CA ILE A 98 -3.02 -15.59 -2.58
C ILE A 98 -1.96 -14.49 -2.76
N VAL A 99 -1.43 -13.92 -1.68
CA VAL A 99 -0.32 -12.94 -1.74
C VAL A 99 0.93 -13.56 -2.37
N ASN A 100 1.19 -14.85 -2.13
CA ASN A 100 2.28 -15.59 -2.76
C ASN A 100 2.01 -15.99 -4.23
N GLY A 101 0.86 -15.63 -4.81
CA GLY A 101 0.45 -16.00 -6.16
C GLY A 101 -0.16 -17.39 -6.30
N GLU A 102 -0.26 -18.17 -5.22
CA GLU A 102 -0.79 -19.54 -5.20
C GLU A 102 -2.30 -19.56 -4.95
N VAL A 103 -3.07 -18.90 -5.83
CA VAL A 103 -4.52 -18.66 -5.66
C VAL A 103 -5.31 -19.95 -5.39
N GLY A 104 -5.00 -21.03 -6.12
CA GLY A 104 -5.68 -22.32 -5.95
C GLY A 104 -5.52 -22.90 -4.54
N LYS A 105 -4.32 -22.84 -3.97
CA LYS A 105 -4.07 -23.31 -2.59
C LYS A 105 -4.79 -22.41 -1.59
N GLY A 106 -4.81 -21.10 -1.82
CA GLY A 106 -5.55 -20.15 -0.99
C GLY A 106 -7.04 -20.48 -0.91
N ILE A 107 -7.68 -20.74 -2.05
CA ILE A 107 -9.10 -21.12 -2.13
C ILE A 107 -9.34 -22.44 -1.39
N VAL A 108 -8.48 -23.45 -1.56
CA VAL A 108 -8.62 -24.74 -0.87
C VAL A 108 -8.53 -24.55 0.65
N VAL A 109 -7.54 -23.80 1.14
CA VAL A 109 -7.38 -23.53 2.58
C VAL A 109 -8.60 -22.80 3.14
N PHE A 110 -9.09 -21.77 2.44
CA PHE A 110 -10.28 -21.04 2.87
C PHE A 110 -11.54 -21.91 2.87
N GLY A 111 -11.72 -22.76 1.85
CA GLY A 111 -12.83 -23.71 1.77
C GLY A 111 -12.81 -24.75 2.89
N LEU A 112 -11.63 -25.30 3.20
CA LEU A 112 -11.45 -26.22 4.33
C LEU A 112 -11.75 -25.54 5.67
N PHE A 113 -11.37 -24.27 5.83
CA PHE A 113 -11.70 -23.48 7.01
C PHE A 113 -13.22 -23.31 7.17
N LEU A 114 -13.95 -22.94 6.11
CA LEU A 114 -15.41 -22.81 6.16
C LEU A 114 -16.09 -24.14 6.47
N LEU A 115 -15.65 -25.22 5.83
CA LEU A 115 -16.17 -26.56 6.09
C LEU A 115 -15.93 -26.98 7.55
N SER A 116 -14.73 -26.72 8.08
CA SER A 116 -14.38 -27.02 9.47
C SER A 116 -15.22 -26.21 10.46
N ALA A 117 -15.39 -24.90 10.21
CA ALA A 117 -16.21 -24.02 11.03
C ALA A 117 -17.69 -24.45 11.02
N PHE A 118 -18.23 -24.78 9.84
CA PHE A 118 -19.60 -25.30 9.71
C PHE A 118 -19.77 -26.63 10.43
N SER A 119 -18.82 -27.56 10.27
CA SER A 119 -18.84 -28.86 10.94
C SER A 119 -18.83 -28.71 12.47
N MET A 120 -18.01 -27.79 13.00
CA MET A 120 -17.99 -27.47 14.43
C MET A 120 -19.35 -26.93 14.90
N LEU A 121 -19.93 -25.97 14.19
CA LEU A 121 -21.23 -25.40 14.53
C LEU A 121 -22.35 -26.46 14.47
N ALA A 122 -22.35 -27.29 13.43
CA ALA A 122 -23.31 -28.36 13.25
C ALA A 122 -23.20 -29.41 14.36
N LEU A 123 -21.99 -29.83 14.73
CA LEU A 123 -21.77 -30.78 15.82
C LEU A 123 -22.20 -30.21 17.18
N VAL A 124 -21.83 -28.96 17.47
CA VAL A 124 -22.24 -28.27 18.70
C VAL A 124 -23.76 -28.17 18.75
N GLY A 125 -24.41 -27.73 17.67
CA GLY A 125 -25.87 -27.67 17.59
C GLY A 125 -26.51 -29.05 17.77
N PHE A 126 -25.97 -30.07 17.11
CA PHE A 126 -26.50 -31.43 17.18
C PHE A 126 -26.44 -32.03 18.59
N LEU A 127 -25.41 -31.70 19.38
CA LEU A 127 -25.29 -32.16 20.76
C LEU A 127 -26.01 -31.26 21.76
N ALA A 128 -25.90 -29.93 21.62
CA ALA A 128 -26.47 -28.97 22.56
C ALA A 128 -27.99 -28.97 22.53
N VAL A 129 -28.61 -29.09 21.34
CA VAL A 129 -30.07 -29.07 21.19
C VAL A 129 -30.77 -30.18 21.99
N PRO A 130 -30.43 -31.47 21.84
CA PRO A 130 -31.08 -32.52 22.62
C PRO A 130 -30.80 -32.41 24.12
N ILE A 131 -29.63 -31.91 24.52
CA ILE A 131 -29.29 -31.68 25.93
C ILE A 131 -30.18 -30.57 26.53
N VAL A 132 -30.27 -29.42 25.87
CA VAL A 132 -31.10 -28.29 26.32
C VAL A 132 -32.58 -28.68 26.33
N TRP A 133 -33.03 -29.42 25.31
CA TRP A 133 -34.40 -29.92 25.25
C TRP A 133 -34.70 -30.89 26.40
N ALA A 134 -33.83 -31.87 26.64
CA ALA A 134 -33.98 -32.80 27.75
C ALA A 134 -33.98 -32.10 29.11
N TYR A 135 -33.09 -31.10 29.29
CA TYR A 135 -33.07 -30.26 30.49
C TYR A 135 -34.38 -29.49 30.65
N GLY A 136 -34.93 -28.89 29.58
CA GLY A 136 -36.21 -28.19 29.63
C GLY A 136 -37.39 -29.10 30.00
N VAL A 137 -37.41 -30.34 29.50
CA VAL A 137 -38.41 -31.34 29.90
C VAL A 137 -38.26 -31.70 31.38
N TYR A 138 -37.03 -31.95 31.83
CA TYR A 138 -36.74 -32.25 33.23
C TYR A 138 -37.14 -31.10 34.18
N ASP A 139 -36.82 -29.86 33.83
CA ASP A 139 -37.16 -28.67 34.60
C ASP A 139 -38.67 -28.44 34.67
N ALA A 140 -39.37 -28.59 33.54
CA ALA A 140 -40.83 -28.48 33.49
C ALA A 140 -41.50 -29.57 34.35
N TYR A 141 -41.01 -30.82 34.28
CA TYR A 141 -41.54 -31.93 35.06
C TYR A 141 -41.33 -31.73 36.57
N THR A 142 -40.11 -31.39 36.98
CA THR A 142 -39.77 -31.18 38.40
C THR A 142 -40.47 -29.95 38.97
N THR A 143 -40.60 -28.88 38.19
CA THR A 143 -41.36 -27.69 38.58
C THR A 143 -42.85 -27.99 38.73
N GLY A 144 -43.44 -28.75 37.80
CA GLY A 144 -44.84 -29.18 37.89
C GLY A 144 -45.10 -29.96 39.18
N LYS A 145 -44.26 -30.96 39.47
CA LYS A 145 -44.36 -31.76 40.70
C LYS A 145 -44.24 -30.91 41.97
N ARG A 146 -43.32 -29.94 42.00
CA ARG A 146 -43.18 -29.01 43.15
C ARG A 146 -44.45 -28.18 43.38
N LEU A 147 -45.09 -27.70 42.31
CA LEU A 147 -46.32 -26.90 42.42
C LEU A 147 -47.52 -27.73 42.90
N GLU A 148 -47.60 -29.01 42.48
CA GLU A 148 -48.60 -29.96 42.98
C GLU A 148 -48.44 -30.21 44.48
N GLU A 149 -47.20 -30.43 44.94
CA GLU A 149 -46.87 -30.59 46.37
C GLU A 149 -47.21 -29.33 47.19
N GLU A 150 -47.11 -28.14 46.60
CA GLU A 150 -47.50 -26.85 47.19
C GLU A 150 -49.02 -26.58 47.13
N GLY A 151 -49.81 -27.41 46.43
CA GLY A 151 -51.25 -27.22 46.25
C GLY A 151 -51.63 -26.00 45.40
N ARG A 152 -50.71 -25.49 44.56
CA ARG A 152 -50.95 -24.32 43.72
C ARG A 152 -51.82 -24.70 42.51
N PRO A 153 -52.96 -24.02 42.27
CA PRO A 153 -53.84 -24.34 41.15
C PRO A 153 -53.22 -23.95 39.81
N LEU A 154 -53.59 -24.67 38.74
CA LEU A 154 -53.24 -24.35 37.36
C LEU A 154 -53.84 -23.00 36.98
N THR A 155 -53.00 -21.97 36.88
CA THR A 155 -53.41 -20.63 36.46
C THR A 155 -53.22 -20.51 34.95
N LEU A 156 -54.30 -20.70 34.20
CA LEU A 156 -54.30 -20.47 32.77
C LEU A 156 -54.34 -18.95 32.52
N PRO A 157 -53.46 -18.41 31.65
CA PRO A 157 -53.55 -17.00 31.30
C PRO A 157 -54.92 -16.73 30.68
N GLN A 158 -55.64 -15.72 31.20
CA GLN A 158 -56.85 -15.21 30.57
C GLN A 158 -56.37 -14.40 29.35
N ALA A 159 -56.66 -14.90 28.15
CA ALA A 159 -56.32 -14.24 26.88
C ALA A 159 -57.16 -12.97 26.65
#